data_AF-A0A6P1QWX3-F1
#
_entry.id   AF-A0A6P1QWX3-F1
#
_cell.length_a   1.000
_cell.length_b   1.000
_cell.length_c   1.000
_cell.angle_alpha   90.00
_cell.angle_beta   90.00
_cell.angle_gamma   90.00
#
_symmetry.space_group_name_H-M   'P 1'
#
loop_
_entity.id
_entity.type
_entity.pdbx_description
1 polymer ?
#
loop_
_entity_poly.entity_id
_entity_poly.type
_entity_poly.pdbx_seq_one_letter_code
_entity_poly.pdbx_strand_id
1 'polypeptide(L)' 'MRTYLFEAANVLLTVVRRGSALKRWGSKLAKRIGAKKAKVAVACKMAVILHAIWTDGTEFQAEMRTA' A
#
# COMPACT_ATOMS: atom_id res chain seq x y z
N MET A 1 -0.98 7.91 15.62
CA MET A 1 -1.03 6.61 14.92
C MET A 1 -1.14 6.70 13.39
N ARG A 2 -1.88 7.66 12.79
CA ARG A 2 -1.94 7.87 11.32
C ARG A 2 -0.56 8.10 10.64
N THR A 3 0.38 8.70 11.35
CA THR A 3 1.72 9.04 10.84
C THR A 3 2.51 7.80 10.42
N TYR A 4 2.48 6.71 11.20
CA TYR A 4 3.24 5.50 10.88
C TYR A 4 2.79 4.85 9.58
N LEU A 5 1.48 4.78 9.34
CA LEU A 5 0.95 4.25 8.08
C LEU A 5 1.25 5.17 6.90
N PHE A 6 1.31 6.48 7.12
CA PHE A 6 1.73 7.43 6.09
C PHE A 6 3.20 7.24 5.70
N GLU A 7 4.09 7.09 6.68
CA GLU A 7 5.51 6.80 6.43
C GLU A 7 5.69 5.42 5.77
N ALA A 8 4.97 4.40 6.23
CA ALA A 8 4.99 3.09 5.60
C ALA A 8 4.48 3.16 4.14
N ALA A 9 3.43 3.92 3.87
CA ALA A 9 2.94 4.16 2.51
C ALA A 9 3.96 4.92 1.65
N ASN A 10 4.69 5.87 2.24
CA ASN A 10 5.79 6.55 1.57
C ASN A 10 6.87 5.54 1.16
N VAL A 11 7.38 4.76 2.11
CA VAL A 11 8.41 3.72 1.89
C VAL A 11 7.95 2.68 0.87
N LEU A 12 6.68 2.26 0.92
CA LEU A 12 6.11 1.32 -0.06
C LEU A 12 6.16 1.85 -1.50
N LEU A 13 5.94 3.16 -1.68
CA LEU A 13 5.92 3.79 -2.99
C LEU A 13 7.31 4.20 -3.50
N THR A 14 8.25 4.50 -2.60
CA THR A 14 9.56 5.08 -2.99
C THR A 14 10.74 4.12 -2.83
N VAL A 15 10.73 3.24 -1.83
CA VAL A 15 11.90 2.41 -1.45
C VAL A 15 11.71 0.95 -1.83
N VAL A 16 10.56 0.36 -1.49
CA VAL A 16 10.32 -1.07 -1.69
C VAL A 16 10.41 -1.40 -3.17
N ARG A 17 11.32 -2.30 -3.58
CA ARG A 17 11.48 -2.68 -4.99
C ARG A 17 10.41 -3.67 -5.45
N ARG A 18 10.05 -4.64 -4.59
CA ARG A 18 9.03 -5.66 -4.86
C ARG A 18 7.70 -5.01 -5.24
N GLY A 19 7.05 -5.52 -6.28
CA GLY A 19 5.77 -5.01 -6.76
C GLY A 19 4.60 -5.74 -6.12
N SER A 20 3.66 -5.03 -5.52
CA SER A 20 2.38 -5.58 -5.03
C SER A 20 1.20 -4.91 -5.75
N ALA A 21 0.02 -5.53 -5.67
CA ALA A 21 -1.21 -4.91 -6.18
C ALA A 21 -1.46 -3.53 -5.55
N LEU A 22 -1.20 -3.41 -4.24
CA LEU A 22 -1.31 -2.15 -3.51
C LEU A 22 -0.32 -1.10 -4.02
N LYS A 23 0.96 -1.48 -4.23
CA LYS A 23 1.97 -0.57 -4.78
C LYS A 23 1.60 -0.12 -6.18
N ARG A 24 1.21 -1.02 -7.09
CA ARG A 24 0.78 -0.67 -8.45
C ARG A 24 -0.41 0.28 -8.45
N TRP A 25 -1.41 0.00 -7.62
CA TRP A 25 -2.57 0.86 -7.46
C TRP A 25 -2.17 2.24 -6.93
N GLY A 26 -1.34 2.30 -5.88
CA GLY A 26 -0.85 3.54 -5.28
C GLY A 26 -0.01 4.38 -6.24
N SER A 27 0.88 3.76 -7.03
CA SER A 27 1.68 4.46 -8.05
C SER A 27 0.80 5.01 -9.19
N LYS A 28 -0.21 4.25 -9.66
CA LYS A 28 -1.19 4.76 -10.63
C LYS A 28 -2.01 5.91 -10.06
N LEU A 29 -2.35 5.84 -8.78
CA LEU A 29 -3.10 6.88 -8.10
C LEU A 29 -2.26 8.16 -7.94
N ALA A 30 -0.98 8.04 -7.59
CA ALA A 30 -0.05 9.17 -7.48
C ALA A 30 0.05 9.97 -8.79
N LYS A 31 0.03 9.29 -9.94
CA LYS A 31 0.01 9.95 -11.27
C LYS A 31 -1.28 10.75 -11.52
N ARG A 32 -2.41 10.36 -10.92
CA ARG A 32 -3.73 11.00 -11.15
C ARG A 32 -4.02 12.14 -10.19
N ILE A 33 -3.68 11.97 -8.90
CA ILE A 33 -4.11 12.92 -7.84
C ILE A 33 -2.94 13.54 -7.06
N GLY A 34 -1.71 13.27 -7.49
CA GLY A 34 -0.49 13.73 -6.83
C GLY A 34 -0.04 12.85 -5.67
N ALA A 35 1.27 12.88 -5.40
CA ALA A 35 1.93 11.98 -4.46
C ALA A 35 1.41 12.10 -3.01
N LYS A 36 1.18 13.31 -2.52
CA LYS A 36 0.74 13.53 -1.11
C LYS A 36 -0.64 12.89 -0.85
N LYS A 37 -1.61 13.12 -1.74
CA LYS A 37 -2.95 12.54 -1.63
C LYS A 37 -2.93 11.02 -1.82
N ALA A 38 -2.11 10.53 -2.76
CA ALA A 38 -1.95 9.10 -2.97
C ALA A 38 -1.34 8.38 -1.76
N LYS A 39 -0.33 8.95 -1.07
CA LYS A 39 0.22 8.39 0.17
C LYS A 39 -0.85 8.22 1.26
N VAL A 40 -1.72 9.22 1.43
CA VAL A 40 -2.85 9.14 2.38
C VAL A 40 -3.81 8.01 1.99
N ALA A 41 -4.19 7.91 0.72
CA ALA A 41 -5.09 6.86 0.25
C ALA A 41 -4.48 5.45 0.40
N VAL A 42 -3.18 5.31 0.14
CA VAL A 42 -2.44 4.06 0.34
C VAL A 42 -2.38 3.71 1.83
N ALA A 43 -2.10 4.65 2.71
CA ALA A 43 -2.11 4.45 4.15
C ALA A 43 -3.49 3.95 4.65
N CYS A 44 -4.59 4.53 4.16
CA CYS A 44 -5.93 4.06 4.49
C CYS A 44 -6.18 2.63 3.99
N LYS A 45 -5.77 2.32 2.76
CA LYS A 45 -5.91 0.96 2.21
C LYS A 45 -5.05 -0.05 2.96
N MET A 46 -3.86 0.34 3.42
CA MET A 46 -3.00 -0.48 4.29
C MET A 46 -3.69 -0.81 5.61
N ALA A 47 -4.31 0.17 6.27
CA ALA A 47 -5.05 -0.07 7.52
C ALA A 47 -6.12 -1.16 7.35
N VAL A 48 -6.91 -1.07 6.28
CA VAL A 48 -7.96 -2.04 5.98
C VAL A 48 -7.38 -3.43 5.72
N ILE A 49 -6.31 -3.53 4.94
CA ILE A 49 -5.65 -4.82 4.65
C ILE A 49 -5.09 -5.46 5.92
N LEU A 50 -4.39 -4.68 6.75
CA LEU A 50 -3.82 -5.18 8.01
C LEU A 50 -4.91 -5.63 8.98
N HIS A 51 -6.03 -4.91 9.04
CA HIS A 51 -7.17 -5.30 9.86
C HIS A 51 -7.86 -6.56 9.35
N ALA A 52 -7.99 -6.72 8.03
CA ALA A 52 -8.50 -7.94 7.42
C ALA A 52 -7.62 -9.14 7.79
N ILE A 53 -6.30 -9.05 7.53
CA ILE A 53 -5.29 -10.07 7.90
C ILE A 53 -5.39 -10.48 9.38
N TRP A 54 -5.54 -9.48 10.27
CA TRP A 54 -5.69 -9.75 11.71
C TRP A 54 -6.95 -10.55 12.04
N THR A 55 -8.03 -10.36 11.28
CA THR A 55 -9.33 -10.96 11.54
C THR A 55 -9.51 -12.30 10.84
N ASP A 56 -9.02 -12.43 9.61
CA ASP A 56 -9.19 -13.61 8.75
C ASP A 56 -8.00 -14.58 8.77
N GLY A 57 -6.86 -14.18 9.34
CA GLY A 57 -5.63 -14.97 9.39
C GLY A 57 -4.95 -15.18 8.03
N THR A 58 -5.38 -14.46 6.98
CA THR A 58 -4.78 -14.52 5.65
C THR A 58 -3.45 -13.78 5.60
N GLU A 59 -2.65 -14.03 4.56
CA GLU A 59 -1.35 -13.38 4.40
C GLU A 59 -1.38 -12.28 3.34
N PHE A 60 -0.53 -11.27 3.52
CA PHE A 60 -0.37 -10.23 2.51
C PHE A 60 0.32 -10.76 1.25
N GLN A 61 -0.41 -10.75 0.13
CA GLN A 61 0.13 -11.14 -1.17
C GLN A 61 0.99 -10.03 -1.79
N ALA A 62 2.29 -10.11 -1.54
CA ALA A 62 3.29 -9.17 -2.04
C ALA A 62 3.71 -9.40 -3.50
N GLU A 63 3.15 -10.41 -4.17
CA GLU A 63 3.59 -10.89 -5.48
C GLU A 63 2.44 -10.89 -6.49
N MET A 64 2.74 -10.51 -7.73
CA MET A 64 1.95 -10.93 -8.88
C MET A 64 2.72 -12.14 -9.41
N ARG A 65 2.22 -13.36 -9.16
CA ARG A 65 2.73 -14.55 -9.86
C ARG A 65 2.68 -14.23 -11.35
N THR A 66 3.83 -13.98 -11.95
CA THR A 66 4.01 -14.22 -13.38
C THR A 66 3.89 -15.73 -13.52
N ALA A 67 2.82 -16.17 -14.20
CA ALA A 67 2.85 -17.44 -14.89
C ALA A 67 4.01 -17.47 -15.88
#